data_AF-A0A523RS99-F1
#
_entry.id   AF-A0A523RS99-F1
#
_cell.length_a   1.000
_cell.length_b   1.000
_cell.length_c   1.000
_cell.angle_alpha   90.00
_cell.angle_beta   90.00
_cell.angle_gamma   90.00
#
_symmetry.space_group_name_H-M   'P 1'
#
loop_
_entity.id
_entity.type
_entity.pdbx_description
1 polymer ?
#
loop_
_entity_poly.entity_id
_entity_poly.type
_entity_poly.pdbx_seq_one_letter_code
_entity_poly.pdbx_strand_id
1 'polypeptide(L)' 'MDAFTTWKCHICGEERPDAKISVWSKPFTIGGRLCGQQNIRYCNDRQQCIEGAEDFSFFKEESIAGGTTD' A
#
# COMPACT_ATOMS: atom_id res chain seq x y z
N MET A 1 23.63 -8.56 -6.08
CA MET A 1 22.16 -8.53 -5.99
C MET A 1 21.74 -9.94 -5.68
N ASP A 2 21.24 -10.18 -4.47
CA ASP A 2 20.93 -11.53 -4.00
C ASP A 2 19.82 -12.15 -4.85
N ALA A 3 20.11 -13.30 -5.45
CA ALA A 3 19.21 -14.02 -6.35
C ALA A 3 17.97 -14.61 -5.66
N PHE A 4 17.75 -14.32 -4.37
CA PHE A 4 16.71 -14.93 -3.54
C PHE A 4 15.91 -13.95 -2.69
N THR A 5 16.08 -12.63 -2.85
CA THR A 5 15.26 -11.67 -2.10
C THR A 5 13.80 -11.83 -2.51
N THR A 6 12.95 -12.07 -1.52
CA THR A 6 11.50 -12.12 -1.68
C THR A 6 10.89 -10.98 -0.89
N TRP A 7 9.73 -10.52 -1.37
CA TRP A 7 8.94 -9.52 -0.67
C TRP A 7 7.46 -9.86 -0.68
N LYS A 8 6.81 -9.50 0.41
CA LYS A 8 5.37 -9.55 0.54
C LYS A 8 4.69 -8.51 -0.34
N CYS A 9 3.76 -8.98 -1.16
CA CYS A 9 2.74 -8.14 -1.78
C CYS A 9 1.78 -7.62 -0.71
N HIS A 10 1.57 -6.30 -0.64
CA HIS A 10 0.62 -5.69 0.28
C HIS A 10 -0.84 -5.90 -0.14
N ILE A 11 -1.08 -6.30 -1.40
CA ILE A 11 -2.44 -6.49 -1.95
C ILE A 11 -2.93 -7.91 -1.72
N CYS A 12 -2.22 -8.93 -2.25
CA CYS A 12 -2.63 -10.33 -2.10
C CYS A 12 -1.99 -11.04 -0.89
N GLY A 13 -0.97 -10.46 -0.26
CA GLY A 13 -0.32 -11.03 0.92
C GLY A 13 0.73 -12.12 0.65
N GLU A 14 0.95 -12.52 -0.61
CA GLU A 14 1.95 -13.54 -0.95
C GLU A 14 3.38 -13.01 -0.92
N GLU A 15 4.33 -13.85 -0.48
CA GLU A 15 5.77 -13.62 -0.66
C GLU A 15 6.16 -13.99 -2.10
N ARG A 16 6.82 -13.06 -2.80
CA ARG A 16 7.19 -13.24 -4.21
C ARG A 16 8.63 -12.79 -4.45
N PRO A 17 9.33 -13.32 -5.47
CA PRO A 17 10.66 -12.84 -5.84
C PRO A 17 10.66 -11.33 -6.12
N ASP A 18 11.77 -10.65 -5.81
CA ASP A 18 11.95 -9.21 -6.06
C ASP A 18 11.59 -8.80 -7.49
N ALA A 19 12.00 -9.59 -8.49
CA ALA A 19 11.66 -9.37 -9.90
C ALA A 19 10.15 -9.37 -10.20
N LYS A 20 9.33 -9.94 -9.31
CA LYS A 20 7.86 -10.01 -9.41
C LYS A 20 7.15 -8.95 -8.58
N ILE A 21 7.90 -8.04 -7.95
CA ILE A 21 7.38 -6.99 -7.09
C ILE A 21 7.72 -5.64 -7.70
N SER A 22 6.76 -4.74 -7.66
CA SER A 22 6.97 -3.31 -7.91
C SER A 22 6.47 -2.51 -6.73
N VAL A 23 6.89 -1.24 -6.65
CA VAL A 23 6.53 -0.32 -5.57
C VAL A 23 5.76 0.85 -6.15
N TRP A 24 4.54 1.06 -5.65
CA TRP A 24 3.76 2.27 -5.91
C TRP A 24 3.97 3.24 -4.76
N SER A 25 4.58 4.39 -5.05
CA SER A 25 4.88 5.43 -4.06
C SER A 25 3.89 6.57 -4.17
N LYS A 26 3.15 6.85 -3.10
CA LYS A 26 2.20 7.98 -3.05
C LYS A 26 2.34 8.80 -1.77
N PRO A 27 2.19 10.14 -1.81
CA PRO A 27 2.21 10.96 -0.60
C PRO A 27 1.04 10.59 0.32
N PHE A 28 1.21 10.78 1.62
CA PHE A 28 0.09 10.75 2.56
C PHE A 28 0.04 12.01 3.40
N THR A 29 -1.18 12.42 3.73
CA THR A 29 -1.47 13.60 4.51
C THR A 29 -2.18 13.23 5.81
N ILE A 30 -1.82 13.88 6.92
CA ILE A 30 -2.54 13.79 8.19
C ILE A 30 -3.02 15.21 8.53
N GLY A 31 -4.33 15.38 8.72
CA GLY A 31 -4.92 16.71 8.98
C GLY A 31 -4.63 17.72 7.86
N GLY A 32 -4.62 17.26 6.59
CA GLY A 32 -4.33 18.09 5.41
C GLY A 32 -2.84 18.47 5.24
N ARG A 33 -1.93 18.04 6.13
CA ARG A 33 -0.49 18.29 6.00
C ARG A 33 0.22 17.08 5.42
N LEU A 34 1.11 17.30 4.45
CA LEU A 34 1.98 16.26 3.90
C LEU A 34 2.92 15.72 5.00
N CYS A 35 2.84 14.42 5.28
CA CYS A 35 3.61 13.77 6.34
C CYS A 35 4.67 12.79 5.82
N GLY A 36 4.59 12.40 4.55
CA GLY A 36 5.58 11.51 3.94
C GLY A 36 5.04 10.79 2.71
N GLN A 37 5.64 9.64 2.40
CA GLN A 37 5.24 8.75 1.30
C GLN A 37 4.90 7.35 1.83
N GLN A 38 3.86 6.76 1.25
CA GLN A 38 3.55 5.33 1.37
C GLN A 38 4.22 4.60 0.22
N ASN A 39 4.89 3.48 0.52
CA ASN A 39 5.52 2.62 -0.47
C ASN A 39 4.79 1.27 -0.48
N ILE A 40 3.92 1.09 -1.47
CA ILE A 40 3.02 -0.06 -1.59
C ILE A 40 3.67 -1.07 -2.53
N ARG A 41 4.11 -2.21 -1.98
CA ARG A 41 4.64 -3.34 -2.75
C ARG A 41 3.49 -4.17 -3.31
N TYR A 42 3.51 -4.43 -4.61
CA TYR A 42 2.47 -5.22 -5.28
C TYR A 42 3.07 -6.19 -6.30
N CYS A 43 2.32 -7.24 -6.63
CA CYS A 43 2.73 -8.16 -7.70
C CYS A 43 2.62 -7.44 -9.04
N ASN A 44 3.74 -7.30 -9.75
CA ASN A 44 3.79 -6.59 -11.04
C ASN A 44 3.31 -7.44 -12.22
N ASP A 45 2.97 -8.70 -11.98
CA ASP A 45 2.53 -9.67 -12.97
C ASP A 45 1.09 -10.18 -12.74
N ARG A 46 0.33 -9.55 -11.84
CA ARG A 46 -1.07 -9.90 -11.56
C ARG A 46 -1.95 -8.67 -11.62
N GLN A 47 -2.88 -8.64 -12.58
CA GLN A 47 -3.76 -7.50 -12.83
C GLN A 47 -4.47 -6.99 -11.57
N GLN A 48 -5.03 -7.88 -10.76
CA GLN A 48 -5.71 -7.53 -9.51
C GLN A 48 -4.79 -6.82 -8.50
N CYS A 49 -3.50 -7.17 -8.46
CA CYS A 49 -2.54 -6.51 -7.57
C CYS A 49 -2.08 -5.16 -8.11
N ILE A 50 -2.00 -5.02 -9.45
CA ILE A 50 -1.67 -3.76 -10.11
C ILE A 50 -2.77 -2.74 -9.84
N GLU A 51 -4.01 -3.08 -10.14
CA GLU A 51 -5.19 -2.22 -9.91
C GLU A 51 -5.37 -1.91 -8.42
N GLY A 52 -5.26 -2.93 -7.57
CA GLY A 52 -5.42 -2.74 -6.12
C GLY A 52 -4.37 -1.83 -5.48
N ALA A 53 -3.17 -1.70 -6.07
CA ALA A 53 -2.10 -0.88 -5.50
C ALA A 53 -2.37 0.63 -5.57
N GLU A 54 -3.12 1.08 -6.58
CA GLU A 54 -3.46 2.50 -6.76
C GLU A 54 -4.37 2.98 -5.62
N ASP A 55 -5.38 2.18 -5.27
CA ASP A 55 -6.39 2.49 -4.25
C ASP A 55 -5.96 2.13 -2.82
N PHE A 56 -5.02 1.19 -2.65
CA PHE A 56 -4.60 0.72 -1.32
C PHE A 56 -3.99 1.84 -0.47
N SER A 57 -4.36 1.92 0.82
CA SER A 57 -3.76 2.83 1.78
C SER A 57 -3.55 2.10 3.11
N PHE A 58 -2.40 2.29 3.75
CA PHE A 58 -2.17 1.81 5.11
C PHE A 58 -3.01 2.56 6.15
N PHE A 59 -3.43 3.76 5.79
CA PHE A 59 -4.31 4.60 6.59
C PHE A 59 -5.69 4.57 5.94
N LYS A 60 -6.61 3.79 6.52
CA LYS A 60 -8.04 3.99 6.26
C LYS A 60 -8.46 5.15 7.14
N GLU A 61 -9.08 6.18 6.57
CA GLU A 61 -9.82 7.15 7.37
C GLU A 61 -10.86 6.37 8.17
N GLU A 62 -10.70 6.31 9.50
CA GLU A 62 -11.86 6.13 10.36
C GLU A 62 -12.75 7.31 10.05
N SER A 63 -13.77 7.09 9.22
CA SER A 63 -14.90 8.00 9.13
C SER A 63 -15.36 8.23 10.57
N ILE A 64 -15.11 9.42 11.11
CA ILE A 64 -15.71 9.89 12.35
C ILE A 64 -17.21 9.84 12.09
N ALA A 65 -17.83 8.72 12.44
CA ALA A 65 -19.26 8.66 12.62
C ALA A 65 -19.57 9.70 13.69
N GLY A 66 -20.54 10.57 13.38
CA GLY A 66 -20.81 11.83 14.06
C GLY A 66 -20.75 11.75 15.58
N GLY A 67 -20.28 12.84 16.17
CA GLY A 67 -20.30 13.01 17.61
C GLY A 67 -21.71 12.93 18.19
N THR A 68 -21.76 12.48 19.44
CA THR A 68 -22.70 12.98 20.44
C THR A 68 -21.93 13.05 21.75
N THR A 69 -21.90 14.23 22.34
CA THR A 69 -21.57 14.45 23.75
C THR A 69 -22.64 13.78 24.62
N ASP A 70 -22.21 13.08 25.68
CA ASP A 70 -22.94 12.95 26.94
C ASP A 70 -21.97 13.32 28.07
#